data_AF-A0A7J3CBF4-F1
#
_entry.id   AF-A0A7J3CBF4-F1
#
_cell.length_a   1.000
_cell.length_b   1.000
_cell.length_c   1.000
_cell.angle_alpha   90.00
_cell.angle_beta   90.00
_cell.angle_gamma   90.00
#
_symmetry.space_group_name_H-M   'P 1'
#
loop_
_entity.id
_entity.type
_entity.pdbx_description
1 polymer ?
#
loop_
_entity_poly.entity_id
_entity_poly.type
_entity_poly.pdbx_seq_one_letter_code
_entity_poly.pdbx_strand_id
1 'polypeptide(L)'
;MRPLLIGRFQPFHNGHMWLARKIVNEYGSLIIGIGSAQESHTLANPFTAGERQYMIQKALEAESIHDFYLVPIEDIHRNSLWVSHILSLTPPF
;
A
#
# COMPACT_ATOMS: atom_id res chain seq x y z
N MET A 1 -14.11 -9.55 -5.41
CA MET A 1 -13.37 -8.39 -5.94
C MET A 1 -12.41 -7.95 -4.85
N ARG A 2 -11.16 -7.59 -5.16
CA ARG A 2 -10.15 -7.26 -4.13
C ARG A 2 -9.73 -5.80 -4.28
N PRO A 3 -10.23 -4.86 -3.48
CA PRO A 3 -9.93 -3.46 -3.72
C PRO A 3 -8.45 -3.14 -3.56
N LEU A 4 -7.97 -2.21 -4.38
CA LEU A 4 -6.61 -1.70 -4.36
C LEU A 4 -6.56 -0.33 -3.68
N LEU A 5 -5.77 -0.22 -2.61
CA LEU A 5 -5.45 1.02 -1.92
C LEU A 5 -3.99 1.39 -2.21
N ILE A 6 -3.75 2.49 -2.92
CA ILE A 6 -2.40 2.98 -3.22
C ILE A 6 -2.09 4.25 -2.43
N GLY A 7 -0.90 4.29 -1.83
CA GLY A 7 -0.39 5.47 -1.14
C GLY A 7 1.11 5.37 -0.89
N ARG A 8 1.76 6.51 -0.57
CA ARG A 8 3.17 6.51 -0.16
C ARG A 8 3.37 5.96 1.25
N PHE A 9 2.38 6.18 2.14
CA PHE A 9 2.41 5.75 3.54
C PHE A 9 3.67 6.21 4.29
N GLN A 10 3.94 7.52 4.29
CA GLN A 10 5.11 8.15 4.89
C GLN A 10 4.75 8.99 6.15
N PRO A 11 4.40 8.40 7.30
CA PRO A 11 4.22 6.97 7.60
C PRO A 11 2.80 6.46 7.36
N PHE A 12 2.55 5.19 7.66
CA PHE A 12 1.18 4.68 7.84
C PHE A 12 0.56 5.25 9.13
N HIS A 13 -0.70 5.69 9.08
CA HIS A 13 -1.34 6.44 10.17
C HIS A 13 -2.83 6.10 10.28
N ASN A 14 -3.51 6.59 11.31
CA ASN A 14 -4.89 6.21 11.63
C ASN A 14 -5.90 6.47 10.50
N GLY A 15 -5.72 7.53 9.70
CA GLY A 15 -6.54 7.75 8.50
C GLY A 15 -6.45 6.62 7.47
N HIS A 16 -5.25 6.07 7.24
CA HIS A 16 -5.05 4.94 6.34
C HIS A 16 -5.67 3.66 6.94
N MET A 17 -5.51 3.43 8.24
CA MET A 17 -6.13 2.29 8.93
C MET A 17 -7.66 2.35 8.87
N TRP A 18 -8.26 3.51 9.08
CA TRP A 18 -9.71 3.68 8.98
C TRP A 18 -10.23 3.25 7.60
N LEU A 19 -9.55 3.65 6.53
CA LEU A 19 -9.92 3.26 5.17
C LEU A 19 -9.69 1.76 4.93
N ALA A 20 -8.58 1.21 5.39
CA ALA A 20 -8.28 -0.22 5.29
C ALA A 20 -9.36 -1.07 5.99
N ARG A 21 -9.77 -0.70 7.21
CA ARG A 21 -10.87 -1.37 7.93
C ARG A 21 -12.18 -1.30 7.15
N LYS A 22 -12.52 -0.13 6.61
CA LYS A 22 -13.75 0.03 5.82
C LYS A 22 -13.77 -0.92 4.62
N ILE A 23 -12.66 -0.99 3.90
CA ILE A 23 -12.51 -1.88 2.74
C ILE A 23 -12.61 -3.35 3.16
N VAL A 24 -11.86 -3.77 4.17
CA VAL A 24 -11.85 -5.18 4.60
C VAL A 24 -13.22 -5.61 5.12
N ASN A 25 -13.94 -4.74 5.83
CA ASN A 25 -15.30 -5.04 6.30
C ASN A 25 -16.30 -5.26 5.15
N GLU A 26 -16.10 -4.63 4.01
CA GLU A 26 -17.00 -4.72 2.85
C GLU A 26 -16.60 -5.83 1.87
N TYR A 27 -15.29 -6.07 1.68
CA TYR A 27 -14.77 -6.96 0.63
C TYR A 27 -14.01 -8.18 1.15
N GLY A 28 -13.67 -8.25 2.44
CA GLY A 28 -12.96 -9.35 3.09
C GLY A 28 -11.46 -9.44 2.82
N SER A 29 -10.94 -8.77 1.77
CA SER A 29 -9.53 -8.78 1.37
C SER A 29 -9.10 -7.40 0.85
N LEU A 30 -7.81 -7.08 0.93
CA LEU A 30 -7.25 -5.77 0.55
C LEU A 30 -5.87 -5.88 -0.11
N ILE A 31 -5.67 -5.21 -1.25
CA ILE A 31 -4.33 -5.01 -1.83
C ILE A 31 -3.87 -3.59 -1.45
N ILE A 32 -2.69 -3.47 -0.85
CA ILE A 32 -2.06 -2.19 -0.52
C ILE A 32 -0.83 -2.00 -1.39
N GLY A 33 -0.89 -1.03 -2.30
CA GLY A 33 0.22 -0.60 -3.12
C GLY A 33 1.02 0.51 -2.44
N ILE A 34 2.27 0.23 -2.07
CA ILE A 34 3.19 1.18 -1.43
C ILE A 34 3.93 1.94 -2.52
N GLY A 35 3.37 3.08 -2.92
CA GLY A 35 3.90 3.92 -3.99
C GLY A 35 5.19 4.66 -3.61
N SER A 36 5.90 5.16 -4.62
CA SER A 36 7.23 5.76 -4.48
C SER A 36 8.16 4.87 -3.66
N ALA A 37 8.19 3.58 -3.95
CA ALA A 37 8.95 2.58 -3.22
C ALA A 37 10.47 2.86 -3.24
N GLN A 38 10.96 3.49 -4.31
CA GLN A 38 12.37 3.87 -4.49
C GLN A 38 12.81 5.08 -3.63
N GLU A 39 11.86 5.91 -3.17
CA GLU A 39 12.16 7.13 -2.40
C GLU A 39 12.27 6.85 -0.90
N SER A 40 13.33 7.39 -0.27
CA SER A 40 13.56 7.33 1.18
C SER A 40 14.54 8.42 1.63
N HIS A 41 14.75 8.59 2.95
CA HIS A 41 15.74 9.50 3.52
C HIS A 41 15.61 10.98 3.10
N THR A 42 14.39 11.42 2.81
CA THR A 42 14.08 12.85 2.57
C THR A 42 13.02 13.33 3.54
N LEU A 43 12.84 14.66 3.69
CA LEU A 43 11.77 15.20 4.53
C LEU A 43 10.37 14.78 4.04
N ALA A 44 10.20 14.62 2.72
CA ALA A 44 8.94 14.22 2.11
C ALA A 44 8.72 12.70 2.13
N ASN A 45 9.80 11.92 2.05
CA ASN A 45 9.80 10.46 2.05
C ASN A 45 10.86 9.95 3.04
N PRO A 46 10.60 9.99 4.35
CA PRO A 46 11.59 9.63 5.35
C PRO A 46 11.87 8.12 5.40
N PHE A 47 10.85 7.28 5.19
CA PHE A 47 10.95 5.82 5.38
C PHE A 47 11.16 5.07 4.06
N THR A 48 11.97 4.02 4.11
CA THR A 48 12.14 3.04 3.03
C THR A 48 10.85 2.26 2.76
N ALA A 49 10.76 1.60 1.59
CA ALA A 49 9.64 0.71 1.32
C ALA A 49 9.51 -0.41 2.36
N GLY A 50 10.62 -1.00 2.81
CA GLY A 50 10.63 -2.06 3.82
C GLY A 50 10.12 -1.61 5.19
N GLU A 51 10.53 -0.43 5.66
CA GLU A 51 10.00 0.15 6.92
C GLU A 51 8.50 0.40 6.82
N ARG A 52 8.03 0.90 5.68
CA ARG A 52 6.60 1.13 5.44
C ARG A 52 5.83 -0.18 5.38
N GLN A 53 6.35 -1.21 4.70
CA GLN A 53 5.76 -2.55 4.72
C GLN A 53 5.62 -3.07 6.15
N TYR A 54 6.67 -2.93 6.96
CA TYR A 54 6.66 -3.34 8.36
C TYR A 54 5.59 -2.59 9.18
N MET A 55 5.51 -1.26 9.04
CA MET A 55 4.50 -0.44 9.72
C MET A 55 3.07 -0.88 9.34
N ILE A 56 2.81 -1.07 8.05
CA ILE A 56 1.49 -1.46 7.54
C ILE A 56 1.13 -2.87 8.03
N GLN A 57 2.04 -3.83 7.86
CA GLN A 57 1.85 -5.21 8.28
C GLN A 57 1.51 -5.27 9.77
N LYS A 58 2.31 -4.63 10.63
CA LYS A 58 2.08 -4.66 12.07
C LYS A 58 0.78 -3.96 12.47
N ALA A 59 0.41 -2.87 11.80
CA ALA A 59 -0.84 -2.20 12.05
C ALA A 59 -2.05 -3.08 11.68
N LEU A 60 -2.04 -3.75 10.51
CA LEU A 60 -3.13 -4.63 10.09
C LEU A 60 -3.25 -5.88 10.96
N GLU A 61 -2.12 -6.52 11.28
CA GLU A 61 -2.08 -7.69 12.17
C GLU A 61 -2.63 -7.36 13.56
N ALA A 62 -2.34 -6.16 14.10
CA ALA A 62 -2.87 -5.69 15.38
C ALA A 62 -4.41 -5.55 15.38
N GLU A 63 -5.02 -5.41 14.19
CA GLU A 63 -6.46 -5.32 13.98
C GLU A 63 -7.09 -6.65 13.57
N SER A 64 -6.32 -7.75 13.63
CA SER A 64 -6.74 -9.07 13.16
C SER A 64 -7.14 -9.10 11.67
N ILE A 65 -6.59 -8.19 10.88
CA ILE A 65 -6.71 -8.17 9.42
C ILE A 65 -5.54 -8.97 8.87
N HIS A 66 -5.81 -10.13 8.26
CA HIS A 66 -4.78 -11.05 7.76
C HIS A 66 -4.86 -11.34 6.26
N ASP A 67 -6.02 -11.09 5.62
CA ASP A 67 -6.18 -11.24 4.18
C ASP A 67 -5.83 -9.92 3.46
N PHE A 68 -4.53 -9.71 3.26
CA PHE A 68 -4.03 -8.55 2.53
C PHE A 68 -2.76 -8.86 1.73
N TYR A 69 -2.49 -8.03 0.72
CA TYR A 69 -1.25 -8.01 -0.03
C TYR A 69 -0.53 -6.68 0.16
N LEU A 70 0.78 -6.70 0.40
CA LEU A 70 1.62 -5.50 0.40
C LEU A 70 2.53 -5.51 -0.82
N VAL A 71 2.35 -4.55 -1.73
CA VAL A 71 3.07 -4.49 -3.01
C VAL A 71 3.84 -3.17 -3.09
N PRO A 72 5.19 -3.17 -2.96
CA PRO A 72 6.01 -2.01 -3.27
C PRO A 72 5.93 -1.67 -4.75
N ILE A 73 5.67 -0.40 -5.08
CA ILE A 73 5.54 0.08 -6.46
C ILE A 73 6.45 1.30 -6.65
N GLU A 74 7.39 1.18 -7.57
CA GLU A 74 8.27 2.29 -7.96
C GLU A 74 7.60 3.22 -8.97
N ASP A 75 8.00 4.49 -8.97
CA ASP A 75 7.53 5.45 -9.96
C ASP A 75 8.29 5.26 -11.29
N ILE A 76 7.57 5.15 -12.40
CA ILE A 76 8.17 4.89 -13.73
C ILE A 76 8.29 6.14 -14.63
N HIS A 77 8.11 7.33 -14.05
CA HIS A 77 8.14 8.65 -14.72
C HIS A 77 7.35 8.75 -16.05
N ARG A 78 6.35 7.89 -16.22
CA ARG A 78 5.48 7.81 -17.40
C ARG A 78 4.06 7.48 -16.95
N ASN A 79 3.27 8.51 -16.70
CA ASN A 79 1.91 8.38 -16.17
C ASN A 79 1.01 7.49 -17.04
N SER A 80 1.18 7.55 -18.37
CA SER A 80 0.39 6.72 -19.31
C SER A 80 0.63 5.22 -19.14
N LEU A 81 1.76 4.80 -18.57
CA LEU A 81 2.11 3.40 -18.34
C LEU A 81 1.93 2.98 -16.88
N TRP A 82 1.60 3.91 -15.98
CA TRP A 82 1.58 3.65 -14.54
C TRP A 82 0.51 2.61 -14.16
N VAL A 83 -0.66 2.66 -14.80
CA VAL A 83 -1.72 1.67 -14.59
C VAL A 83 -1.28 0.28 -15.05
N SER A 84 -0.69 0.15 -16.26
CA SER A 84 -0.17 -1.14 -16.74
C SER A 84 0.95 -1.67 -15.86
N HIS A 85 1.77 -0.78 -15.30
CA HIS A 85 2.82 -1.15 -14.36
C HIS A 85 2.24 -1.76 -13.08
N ILE A 86 1.22 -1.13 -12.49
CA ILE A 86 0.52 -1.68 -11.32
C ILE A 86 -0.11 -3.03 -11.63
N LEU A 87 -0.84 -3.15 -12.74
CA LEU A 87 -1.49 -4.39 -13.15
C LEU A 87 -0.49 -5.55 -13.33
N SER A 88 0.77 -5.26 -13.70
CA SER A 88 1.82 -6.27 -13.82
C SER A 88 2.38 -6.75 -12.47
N LEU A 89 2.19 -5.97 -11.40
CA LEU A 89 2.76 -6.22 -10.06
C LEU A 89 1.73 -6.76 -9.06
N THR A 90 0.44 -6.46 -9.27
CA THR A 90 -0.63 -6.80 -8.32
C THR A 90 -1.48 -7.98 -8.78
N PRO A 91 -2.08 -8.75 -7.86
CA PRO A 91 -3.19 -9.63 -8.21
C PRO A 91 -4.36 -8.86 -8.87
N PRO A 92 -5.29 -9.54 -9.56
CA PRO A 92 -6.50 -8.90 -10.07
C PRO A 92 -7.30 -8.24 -8.94
N PHE A 93 -7.73 -7.00 -9.16
CA PHE A 93 -8.49 -6.18 -8.22
C PHE A 93 -9.87 -5.81 -8.74
#